data_AF-A0A6C2C1G3-F1
#
_entry.id   AF-A0A6C2C1G3-F1
#
_cell.length_a   1.000
_cell.length_b   1.000
_cell.length_c   1.000
_cell.angle_alpha   90.00
_cell.angle_beta   90.00
_cell.angle_gamma   90.00
#
_symmetry.space_group_name_H-M   'P 1'
#
loop_
_entity.id
_entity.type
_entity.pdbx_description
1 polymer ?
#
loop_
_entity_poly.entity_id
_entity_poly.type
_entity_poly.pdbx_seq_one_letter_code
_entity_poly.pdbx_strand_id
1 'polypeptide(L)'
;MDKVSGVDFGKALELLRLGKCVARKGWNGSGIYIGLHKPTGEFMTQEFIYIDTTGLITDNGSAPKSRVPWLASQTDMLASDWVVVAPRTK
;
A
#
# COMPACT_ATOMS: atom_id res chain seq x y z
N MET A 1 -25.05 -8.67 12.47
CA MET A 1 -23.82 -8.62 11.66
C MET A 1 -22.96 -7.55 12.28
N ASP A 2 -21.92 -7.97 12.98
CA ASP A 2 -21.04 -7.04 13.69
C ASP A 2 -20.30 -6.16 12.68
N LYS A 3 -20.42 -4.84 12.87
CA LYS A 3 -19.61 -3.86 12.15
C LYS A 3 -18.16 -4.15 12.49
N VAL A 4 -17.38 -4.61 11.53
CA VAL A 4 -15.93 -4.66 11.65
C VAL A 4 -15.47 -3.21 11.90
N SER A 5 -14.96 -2.95 13.11
CA SER A 5 -14.42 -1.64 13.47
C SER A 5 -13.05 -1.47 12.81
N GLY A 6 -12.86 -0.38 12.07
CA GLY A 6 -11.62 -0.10 11.35
C GLY A 6 -11.84 0.21 9.86
N VAL A 7 -10.73 0.41 9.15
CA VAL A 7 -10.72 0.61 7.69
C VAL A 7 -10.44 -0.75 7.06
N ASP A 8 -11.46 -1.35 6.46
CA ASP A 8 -11.31 -2.62 5.74
C ASP A 8 -10.61 -2.45 4.39
N PHE A 9 -10.32 -3.57 3.72
CA PHE A 9 -9.68 -3.55 2.41
C PHE A 9 -10.53 -2.81 1.35
N GLY A 10 -11.86 -2.91 1.40
CA GLY A 10 -12.74 -2.18 0.50
C GLY A 10 -12.59 -0.66 0.63
N LYS A 11 -12.59 -0.15 1.86
CA LYS A 11 -12.33 1.27 2.17
C LYS A 11 -10.90 1.66 1.81
N ALA A 12 -9.92 0.77 1.98
CA ALA A 12 -8.55 1.01 1.52
C ALA A 12 -8.48 1.21 0.00
N LEU A 13 -9.22 0.40 -0.79
CA LEU A 13 -9.33 0.59 -2.24
C LEU A 13 -9.98 1.93 -2.63
N GLU A 14 -11.01 2.36 -1.90
CA GLU A 14 -11.61 3.70 -2.09
C GLU A 14 -10.58 4.81 -1.85
N LEU A 15 -9.81 4.73 -0.76
CA LEU A 15 -8.76 5.69 -0.42
C LEU A 15 -7.65 5.72 -1.49
N LEU A 16 -7.26 4.57 -2.01
CA LEU A 16 -6.29 4.45 -3.12
C LEU A 16 -6.79 5.14 -4.40
N ARG A 17 -8.06 4.96 -4.76
CA ARG A 17 -8.69 5.64 -5.92
C ARG A 17 -8.74 7.17 -5.73
N LEU A 18 -8.85 7.64 -4.50
CA LEU A 18 -8.72 9.06 -4.12
C LEU A 18 -7.27 9.57 -4.12
N GLY A 19 -6.30 8.76 -4.57
CA GLY A 19 -4.88 9.12 -4.64
C GLY A 19 -4.18 9.12 -3.28
N LYS A 20 -4.80 8.58 -2.23
CA LYS A 20 -4.14 8.41 -0.93
C LYS A 20 -3.22 7.20 -0.98
N CYS A 21 -2.16 7.24 -0.18
CA CYS A 21 -1.34 6.07 0.11
C CYS A 21 -1.84 5.45 1.41
N VAL A 22 -1.85 4.12 1.48
CA VAL A 22 -2.30 3.40 2.68
C VAL A 22 -1.30 2.32 3.07
N ALA A 23 -1.33 1.94 4.35
CA ALA A 23 -0.54 0.84 4.89
C ALA A 23 -1.34 0.10 5.95
N ARG A 24 -0.91 -1.11 6.29
CA ARG A 24 -1.41 -1.83 7.47
C ARG A 24 -0.70 -1.30 8.71
N LYS A 25 -1.39 -1.17 9.84
CA LYS A 25 -0.77 -0.78 11.13
C LYS A 25 0.36 -1.74 11.53
N GLY A 26 0.18 -3.03 11.23
CA GLY A 26 1.12 -4.09 11.58
C GLY A 26 2.18 -4.43 10.53
N TRP A 27 2.33 -3.67 9.44
CA TRP A 27 3.38 -3.98 8.46
C TRP A 27 4.77 -3.78 9.07
N ASN A 28 5.65 -4.77 8.85
CA ASN A 28 7.03 -4.72 9.29
C ASN A 28 7.80 -3.68 8.48
N GLY A 29 8.12 -2.56 9.14
CA GLY A 29 8.98 -1.52 8.58
C GLY A 29 8.27 -0.19 8.38
N SER A 30 8.71 0.82 9.14
CA SER A 30 8.30 2.19 8.89
C SER A 30 8.72 2.63 7.49
N GLY A 31 7.80 3.26 6.76
CA GLY A 31 8.07 3.79 5.42
C GLY A 31 7.66 2.87 4.27
N ILE A 32 7.00 1.74 4.52
CA ILE A 32 6.32 0.94 3.49
C ILE A 32 4.86 1.39 3.35
N TYR A 33 4.39 1.51 2.11
CA TYR A 33 2.99 1.78 1.81
C TYR A 33 2.58 1.20 0.45
N ILE A 34 1.28 1.12 0.21
CA ILE A 34 0.72 0.88 -1.12
C ILE A 34 0.07 2.15 -1.68
N GLY A 35 0.16 2.31 -3.00
CA GLY A 35 -0.44 3.40 -3.75
C GLY A 35 -1.06 2.89 -5.04
N LEU A 36 -1.90 3.70 -5.67
CA LEU A 36 -2.48 3.39 -6.98
C LEU A 36 -1.63 4.03 -8.07
N HIS A 37 -1.08 3.21 -8.97
CA HIS A 37 -0.53 3.69 -10.22
C HIS A 37 -1.68 4.03 -11.16
N LYS A 38 -1.65 5.25 -11.73
CA LYS A 38 -2.49 5.64 -12.86
C LYS A 38 -1.64 5.65 -14.12
N PRO A 39 -2.14 5.17 -15.27
CA PRO A 39 -1.39 5.16 -16.52
C PRO A 39 -0.78 6.52 -16.84
N THR A 40 0.54 6.55 -16.97
CA THR A 40 1.30 7.72 -17.43
C THR A 40 2.27 7.26 -18.50
N GLY A 41 1.87 7.37 -19.78
CA GLY A 41 2.68 6.93 -20.92
C GLY A 41 2.35 5.52 -21.43
N GLU A 42 3.25 4.95 -22.21
CA GLU A 42 2.98 3.75 -23.03
C GLU A 42 3.30 2.42 -22.35
N PHE A 43 4.09 2.42 -21.27
CA PHE A 43 4.57 1.18 -20.64
C PHE A 43 3.51 0.51 -19.76
N MET A 44 2.85 1.29 -18.92
CA MET A 44 1.86 0.81 -17.96
C MET A 44 0.50 1.40 -18.33
N THR A 45 -0.28 0.64 -19.09
CA THR A 45 -1.53 1.11 -19.70
C THR A 45 -2.78 0.84 -18.86
N GLN A 46 -2.63 0.17 -17.71
CA GLN A 46 -3.71 -0.15 -16.77
C GLN A 46 -3.39 0.37 -15.38
N GLU A 47 -4.44 0.68 -14.61
CA GLU A 47 -4.30 0.95 -13.18
C GLU A 47 -3.88 -0.32 -12.44
N PHE A 48 -2.94 -0.18 -11.50
CA PHE A 48 -2.58 -1.27 -10.59
C PHE A 48 -2.11 -0.70 -9.25
N ILE A 49 -2.24 -1.50 -8.20
CA ILE A 49 -1.69 -1.14 -6.90
C ILE A 49 -0.21 -1.48 -6.90
N TYR A 50 0.63 -0.54 -6.49
CA TYR A 50 2.04 -0.78 -6.24
C TYR A 50 2.32 -0.76 -4.75
N ILE A 51 3.37 -1.47 -4.34
CA ILE A 51 3.99 -1.32 -3.02
C ILE A 51 5.27 -0.52 -3.18
N ASP A 52 5.50 0.41 -2.28
CA ASP A 52 6.74 1.17 -2.18
C ASP A 52 7.48 0.76 -0.90
N THR A 53 8.67 0.19 -1.07
CA THR A 53 9.58 -0.17 0.02
C THR A 53 10.83 0.70 0.03
N THR A 54 10.88 1.76 -0.80
CA THR A 54 12.07 2.62 -0.91
C THR A 54 12.36 3.36 0.40
N GLY A 55 11.33 3.62 1.21
CA GLY A 55 11.42 4.22 2.53
C GLY A 55 11.65 3.24 3.68
N LEU A 56 11.79 1.93 3.42
CA LEU A 56 11.93 0.89 4.45
C LEU A 56 13.15 1.16 5.34
N ILE A 57 12.88 1.27 6.64
CA ILE A 57 13.88 1.29 7.71
C ILE A 57 14.03 -0.14 8.27
N THR A 58 15.20 -0.74 8.07
CA THR A 58 15.55 -2.09 8.52
C THR A 58 17.06 -2.20 8.70
N ASP A 59 17.48 -3.09 9.59
CA ASP A 59 18.86 -3.56 9.79
C ASP A 59 19.30 -4.59 8.73
N ASN A 60 18.36 -5.21 8.02
CA ASN A 60 18.65 -6.10 6.91
C ASN A 60 19.10 -5.31 5.67
N GLY A 61 20.41 -5.20 5.47
CA GLY A 61 21.02 -4.52 4.33
C GLY A 61 20.66 -5.12 2.95
N SER A 62 20.15 -6.35 2.91
CA SER A 62 19.70 -7.02 1.67
C SER A 62 18.21 -6.81 1.38
N ALA A 63 17.47 -6.11 2.23
CA ALA A 63 16.06 -5.85 2.00
C ALA A 63 15.86 -5.01 0.73
N PRO A 64 15.06 -5.49 -0.26
CA PRO A 64 14.84 -4.77 -1.50
C PRO A 64 14.08 -3.46 -1.25
N LYS A 65 14.65 -2.36 -1.74
CA LYS A 65 14.07 -1.01 -1.68
C LYS A 65 13.61 -0.60 -3.07
N SER A 66 12.38 -0.93 -3.42
CA SER A 66 11.86 -0.76 -4.77
C SER A 66 10.40 -0.30 -4.75
N ARG A 67 9.90 0.05 -5.94
CA ARG A 67 8.48 0.27 -6.18
C ARG A 67 8.05 -0.69 -7.27
N VAL A 68 7.13 -1.59 -6.95
CA VAL A 68 6.72 -2.69 -7.83
C VAL A 68 5.22 -2.94 -7.72
N PRO A 69 4.58 -3.56 -8.73
CA PRO A 69 3.20 -4.03 -8.61
C PRO A 69 3.02 -4.90 -7.37
N TRP A 70 1.91 -4.71 -6.67
CA TRP A 70 1.60 -5.41 -5.44
C TRP A 70 0.43 -6.37 -5.63
N LEU A 71 0.62 -7.58 -5.11
CA LEU A 71 -0.43 -8.59 -5.04
C LEU A 71 -0.96 -8.63 -3.59
N ALA A 72 -2.24 -8.33 -3.42
CA ALA A 72 -2.88 -8.44 -2.10
C ALA A 72 -2.95 -9.91 -1.68
N SER A 73 -2.44 -10.22 -0.48
CA SER A 73 -2.63 -11.53 0.12
C SER A 73 -4.06 -11.71 0.63
N GLN A 74 -4.48 -12.94 0.91
CA GLN A 74 -5.76 -13.19 1.59
C GLN A 74 -5.83 -12.47 2.95
N THR A 75 -4.70 -12.39 3.66
CA THR A 75 -4.60 -11.66 4.94
C THR A 75 -4.66 -10.14 4.80
N ASP A 76 -4.36 -9.59 3.61
CA ASP A 76 -4.56 -8.18 3.31
C ASP A 76 -6.03 -7.89 3.01
N MET A 77 -6.67 -8.75 2.23
CA MET A 77 -8.08 -8.61 1.86
C MET A 77 -9.03 -8.74 3.05
N LEU A 78 -8.68 -9.56 4.05
CA LEU A 78 -9.49 -9.79 5.26
C LEU A 78 -9.20 -8.80 6.41
N ALA A 79 -8.31 -7.83 6.20
CA ALA A 79 -7.87 -6.92 7.26
C ALA A 79 -8.74 -5.68 7.42
N SER A 80 -8.72 -5.12 8.64
CA SER A 80 -9.44 -3.90 9.03
C SER A 80 -8.55 -2.82 9.67
N ASP A 81 -7.24 -3.01 9.68
CA ASP A 81 -6.25 -2.10 10.26
C ASP A 81 -5.53 -1.24 9.21
N TRP A 82 -6.17 -0.97 8.07
CA TRP A 82 -5.62 -0.05 7.08
C TRP A 82 -5.61 1.39 7.60
N VAL A 83 -4.58 2.16 7.25
CA VAL A 83 -4.43 3.58 7.63
C VAL A 83 -3.89 4.39 6.46
N VAL A 84 -4.31 5.65 6.34
CA VAL A 84 -3.72 6.61 5.40
C VAL A 84 -2.34 7.02 5.89
N VAL A 85 -1.37 7.08 4.98
CA VAL A 85 -0.01 7.54 5.24
C VAL A 85 0.41 8.59 4.22
N ALA A 86 1.31 9.48 4.62
CA ALA A 86 1.95 10.40 3.68
C ALA A 86 3.05 9.66 2.91
N PRO A 87 3.04 9.68 1.56
CA PRO A 87 4.19 9.22 0.80
C PRO A 87 5.40 10.08 1.16
N ARG A 88 6.58 9.47 1.29
CA ARG A 88 7.81 10.26 1.44
C ARG A 88 8.07 10.98 0.12
N THR A 89 8.09 12.31 0.16
CA THR A 89 8.76 13.09 -0.87
C THR A 89 10.24 12.75 -0.84
N LYS A 90 10.79 12.42 -2.01
CA LYS A 90 12.24 12.42 -2.20
C LYS A 90 12.79 13.83 -2.01
#